data_AF-A0A7W0ZNW3-F1
#
_entry.id   AF-A0A7W0ZNW3-F1
#
_cell.length_a   1.000
_cell.length_b   1.000
_cell.length_c   1.000
_cell.angle_alpha   90.00
_cell.angle_beta   90.00
_cell.angle_gamma   90.00
#
_symmetry.space_group_name_H-M   'P 1'
#
loop_
_entity.id
_entity.type
_entity.pdbx_description
1 polymer ?
#
loop_
_entity_poly.entity_id
_entity_poly.type
_entity_poly.pdbx_seq_one_letter_code
_entity_poly.pdbx_strand_id
1 'polypeptide(L)'
;MPLPSGDLDRPLRDLTQPPPVAAGTPLLEQAHLREYMRLVAKRRWLILSLMVVVTSLTAIQMYRLPDIYEAETQIQIEPKQNVLQTREVVINSGQRDPTYWMTQIKLIQNPQLAREVVLALNLQDDPRFLGGQAGSSVATSVRRIFAGGADPSAGKRRGVSVVTEDEADSENLSPEQLARLEPYEDAVRGGLTVEALEKTSLVYLKYRHTNPEMAARVANTLAEVFIERDIRRERAGAERASELLARQIVDLQNKIKQKEEERIAYLKSRNLPFSEQKGGNLTVERLAIISGQLLAAEQERKSLQSSNETAKSETDIWSVPEVQSDQRIQRLRDKIGELEEQKEALLVQYTAEWPAVRKVEAQIKKLKSNLDRAPIESLKALDSRYQAALKREGKLREAYYQEKGAANEQILDQIDLGRLNQELETDKQYYNTMFQRQKELQITSYDQSNNVSIATPARVPRGPVGPKRMRNIVLALLLSLGAGIGLAFLLDYLDDTLKSIEDVDRYIHLPTLALIPAPRSERLLTKVKGGAANEPSETTALALVDDVRSPAAEAYRHLRTSLLL
;
A
#
# COMPACT_ATOMS: atom_id res chain seq x y z
N MET A 1 64.34 -81.78 23.00
CA MET A 1 63.83 -83.02 22.36
C MET A 1 62.30 -82.96 22.35
N PRO A 2 61.56 -83.50 21.36
CA PRO A 2 61.94 -84.09 20.07
C PRO A 2 61.06 -83.60 18.87
N LEU A 3 61.23 -84.26 17.71
CA LEU A 3 60.81 -83.98 16.32
C LEU A 3 59.39 -84.53 15.93
N PRO A 4 58.87 -84.24 14.71
CA PRO A 4 57.45 -84.05 14.38
C PRO A 4 56.81 -85.20 13.56
N SER A 5 55.49 -85.15 13.35
CA SER A 5 54.74 -85.96 12.38
C SER A 5 54.15 -85.06 11.30
N GLY A 6 54.30 -85.48 10.04
CA GLY A 6 54.14 -84.64 8.87
C GLY A 6 52.71 -84.48 8.38
N ASP A 7 52.57 -83.52 7.46
CA ASP A 7 51.56 -83.52 6.42
C ASP A 7 52.25 -83.04 5.14
N LEU A 8 52.72 -84.01 4.35
CA LEU A 8 53.32 -83.84 3.03
C LEU A 8 52.20 -84.02 2.01
N ASP A 9 51.55 -82.93 1.61
CA ASP A 9 50.84 -82.78 0.33
C ASP A 9 50.27 -81.37 0.21
N ARG A 10 51.13 -80.39 -0.14
CA ARG A 10 50.66 -79.09 -0.66
C ARG A 10 51.41 -78.74 -1.94
N PRO A 11 50.70 -78.43 -3.04
CA PRO A 11 51.33 -78.06 -4.31
C PRO A 11 52.07 -76.71 -4.17
N LEU A 12 53.22 -76.58 -4.85
CA LEU A 12 54.12 -75.41 -4.88
C LEU A 12 53.50 -74.08 -5.38
N ARG A 13 52.17 -74.00 -5.53
CA ARG A 13 51.44 -72.78 -5.92
C ARG A 13 50.95 -71.92 -4.76
N ASP A 14 51.08 -72.38 -3.51
CA ASP A 14 50.62 -71.67 -2.30
C ASP A 14 51.72 -70.85 -1.57
N LEU A 15 52.89 -70.65 -2.18
CA LEU A 15 53.97 -69.81 -1.61
C LEU A 15 54.00 -68.37 -2.16
N THR A 16 53.03 -67.96 -2.99
CA THR A 16 53.00 -66.62 -3.60
C THR A 16 51.75 -65.80 -3.30
N GLN A 17 50.95 -66.20 -2.31
CA GLN A 17 49.85 -65.37 -1.79
C GLN A 17 50.08 -65.04 -0.31
N PRO A 18 50.18 -63.75 0.08
CA PRO A 18 50.13 -63.40 1.50
C PRO A 18 48.74 -63.74 2.08
N PRO A 19 48.67 -64.28 3.31
CA PRO A 19 47.42 -64.68 3.95
C PRO A 19 46.50 -63.48 4.26
N PRO A 20 45.17 -63.71 4.39
CA PRO A 20 44.19 -62.66 4.61
C PRO A 20 44.39 -61.98 5.97
N VAL A 21 44.41 -60.65 5.97
CA VAL A 21 44.39 -59.85 7.20
C VAL A 21 43.02 -60.01 7.85
N ALA A 22 42.96 -60.86 8.87
CA ALA A 22 41.86 -60.90 9.81
C ALA A 22 41.78 -59.56 10.56
N ALA A 23 40.55 -59.07 10.73
CA ALA A 23 40.20 -57.83 11.40
C ALA A 23 40.83 -57.75 12.81
N GLY A 24 41.85 -56.90 12.93
CA GLY A 24 42.41 -56.44 14.19
C GLY A 24 41.77 -55.11 14.59
N THR A 25 41.25 -55.08 15.82
CA THR A 25 40.78 -53.91 16.56
C THR A 25 41.79 -52.75 16.55
N PRO A 26 41.34 -51.47 16.56
CA PRO A 26 42.27 -50.34 16.50
C PRO A 26 42.97 -50.14 17.86
N LEU A 27 44.18 -50.68 18.00
CA LEU A 27 45.12 -50.35 19.08
C LEU A 27 46.01 -49.13 18.73
N LEU A 28 45.45 -48.11 18.07
CA LEU A 28 46.16 -46.89 17.68
C LEU A 28 45.63 -45.60 18.34
N GLU A 29 44.88 -45.70 19.44
CA GLU A 29 44.28 -44.49 20.05
C GLU A 29 44.72 -44.23 21.50
N GLN A 30 45.28 -45.22 22.21
CA GLN A 30 45.57 -45.07 23.66
C GLN A 30 46.93 -44.40 23.97
N ALA A 31 47.86 -44.31 23.01
CA ALA A 31 49.16 -43.68 23.22
C ALA A 31 49.13 -42.13 23.11
N HIS A 32 48.30 -41.59 22.21
CA HIS A 32 48.36 -40.16 21.87
C HIS A 32 47.73 -39.24 22.93
N LEU A 33 46.66 -39.66 23.63
CA LEU A 33 45.98 -38.78 24.59
C LEU A 33 46.84 -38.42 25.80
N ARG A 34 47.65 -39.38 26.29
CA ARG A 34 48.58 -39.15 27.41
C ARG A 34 49.74 -38.27 27.00
N GLU A 35 50.21 -38.36 25.76
CA GLU A 35 51.26 -37.51 25.19
C GLU A 35 50.77 -36.06 25.08
N TYR A 36 49.55 -35.83 24.59
CA TYR A 36 48.93 -34.51 24.53
C TYR A 36 48.73 -33.87 25.92
N MET A 37 48.32 -34.65 26.92
CA MET A 37 48.17 -34.15 28.29
C MET A 37 49.52 -33.77 28.92
N ARG A 38 50.59 -34.55 28.65
CA ARG A 38 51.95 -34.20 29.09
C ARG A 38 52.45 -32.93 28.43
N LEU A 39 52.14 -32.72 27.16
CA LEU A 39 52.52 -31.52 26.43
C LEU A 39 51.88 -30.26 27.04
N VAL A 40 50.57 -30.30 27.29
CA VAL A 40 49.85 -29.21 27.96
C VAL A 40 50.40 -28.98 29.38
N ALA A 41 50.69 -30.04 30.13
CA ALA A 41 51.26 -29.94 31.47
C ALA A 41 52.67 -29.33 31.47
N LYS A 42 53.51 -29.64 30.48
CA LYS A 42 54.87 -29.10 30.33
C LYS A 42 54.86 -27.59 30.11
N ARG A 43 53.91 -27.08 29.33
CA ARG A 43 53.78 -25.65 29.00
C ARG A 43 52.68 -24.95 29.81
N ARG A 44 52.22 -25.53 30.94
CA ARG A 44 51.13 -24.98 31.78
C ARG A 44 51.34 -23.52 32.20
N TRP A 45 52.58 -23.11 32.46
CA TRP A 45 52.90 -21.74 32.84
C TRP A 45 52.77 -20.76 31.68
N LEU A 46 53.07 -21.19 30.45
CA LEU A 46 52.86 -20.40 29.24
C LEU A 46 51.37 -20.21 29.00
N ILE A 47 50.59 -21.30 29.04
CA ILE A 47 49.13 -21.27 28.86
C ILE A 47 48.49 -20.37 29.91
N LEU A 48 48.87 -20.53 31.19
CA LEU A 48 48.34 -19.72 32.29
C LEU A 48 48.75 -18.25 32.15
N SER A 49 49.99 -17.95 31.77
CA SER A 49 50.43 -16.56 31.55
C SER A 49 49.67 -15.88 30.42
N LEU A 50 49.44 -16.56 29.30
CA LEU A 50 48.66 -16.03 28.17
C LEU A 50 47.20 -15.80 28.57
N MET A 51 46.60 -16.79 29.24
CA MET A 51 45.24 -16.71 29.74
C MET A 51 45.05 -15.51 30.68
N VAL A 52 45.95 -15.34 31.64
CA VAL A 52 45.90 -14.22 32.60
C VAL A 52 46.08 -12.89 31.90
N VAL A 53 47.05 -12.75 30.98
CA VAL A 53 47.31 -11.49 30.28
C VAL A 53 46.13 -11.09 29.41
N VAL A 54 45.62 -11.98 28.56
CA VAL A 54 44.51 -11.68 27.63
C VAL A 54 43.20 -11.42 28.40
N THR A 55 42.90 -12.22 29.42
CA THR A 55 41.69 -12.04 30.24
C THR A 55 41.77 -10.75 31.05
N SER A 56 42.93 -10.43 31.64
CA SER A 56 43.12 -9.18 32.39
C SER A 56 43.02 -7.95 31.49
N LEU A 57 43.62 -7.99 30.30
CA LEU A 57 43.53 -6.90 29.33
C LEU A 57 42.08 -6.69 28.87
N THR A 58 41.36 -7.78 28.57
CA THR A 58 39.94 -7.72 28.19
C THR A 58 39.09 -7.19 29.35
N ALA A 59 39.34 -7.62 30.58
CA ALA A 59 38.63 -7.12 31.75
C ALA A 59 38.85 -5.61 31.94
N ILE A 60 40.11 -5.15 31.86
CA ILE A 60 40.44 -3.71 31.94
C ILE A 60 39.73 -2.93 30.83
N GLN A 61 39.75 -3.42 29.60
CA GLN A 61 39.05 -2.80 28.48
C GLN A 61 37.54 -2.72 28.74
N MET A 62 36.95 -3.78 29.29
CA MET A 62 35.51 -3.89 29.52
C MET A 62 35.02 -3.00 30.66
N TYR A 63 35.85 -2.77 31.70
CA TYR A 63 35.55 -1.83 32.79
C TYR A 63 35.81 -0.36 32.41
N ARG A 64 36.56 -0.10 31.33
CA ARG A 64 36.73 1.27 30.78
C ARG A 64 35.57 1.72 29.89
N LEU A 65 34.78 0.79 29.36
CA LEU A 65 33.63 1.12 28.53
C LEU A 65 32.47 1.65 29.40
N PRO A 66 31.78 2.73 28.99
CA PRO A 66 30.67 3.27 29.75
C PRO A 66 29.49 2.31 29.78
N ASP A 67 28.71 2.38 30.85
CA ASP A 67 27.47 1.63 31.00
C ASP A 67 26.38 2.24 30.11
N ILE A 68 25.72 1.40 29.31
CA ILE A 68 24.66 1.80 28.38
C ILE A 68 23.33 1.34 28.96
N TYR A 69 22.43 2.31 29.15
CA TYR A 69 21.06 2.10 29.61
C TYR A 69 20.10 2.21 28.45
N GLU A 70 19.05 1.39 28.46
CA GLU A 70 17.99 1.40 27.45
C GLU A 70 16.67 1.72 28.16
N ALA A 71 15.94 2.71 27.64
CA ALA A 71 14.58 3.00 28.06
C ALA A 71 13.61 2.70 26.90
N GLU A 72 12.41 2.26 27.24
CA GLU A 72 11.42 1.76 26.29
C GLU A 72 10.08 2.47 26.49
N THR A 73 9.59 3.16 25.45
CA THR A 73 8.23 3.71 25.37
C THR A 73 7.41 2.88 24.40
N GLN A 74 6.18 2.58 24.75
CA GLN A 74 5.25 1.84 23.90
C GLN A 74 4.17 2.78 23.39
N ILE A 75 4.04 2.87 22.07
CA ILE A 75 2.98 3.62 21.39
C ILE A 75 2.03 2.65 20.68
N GLN A 76 0.75 3.01 20.65
CA GLN A 76 -0.30 2.33 19.89
C GLN A 76 -0.65 3.19 18.69
N ILE A 77 -0.52 2.64 17.48
CA ILE A 77 -0.85 3.32 16.22
C ILE A 77 -2.02 2.56 15.60
N GLU A 78 -3.19 3.16 15.48
CA GLU A 78 -4.34 2.52 14.86
C GLU A 78 -4.54 3.00 13.42
N PRO A 79 -4.60 2.09 12.42
CA PRO A 79 -4.93 2.49 11.07
C PRO A 79 -6.36 3.04 11.04
N LYS A 80 -6.52 4.27 10.51
CA LYS A 80 -7.80 4.94 10.43
C LYS A 80 -8.75 4.14 9.55
N GLN A 81 -9.86 3.69 10.13
CA GLN A 81 -10.97 3.18 9.33
C GLN A 81 -11.75 4.40 8.84
N ASN A 82 -11.82 4.59 7.53
CA ASN A 82 -12.71 5.58 6.95
C ASN A 82 -14.15 5.06 7.11
N VAL A 83 -14.76 5.33 8.27
CA VAL A 83 -16.17 5.01 8.50
C VAL A 83 -17.01 6.06 7.77
N LEU A 84 -17.09 5.94 6.45
CA LEU A 84 -18.13 6.60 5.68
C LEU A 84 -19.44 5.87 6.01
N GLN A 85 -20.20 6.39 6.99
CA GLN A 85 -21.57 5.94 7.26
C GLN A 85 -22.50 6.46 6.16
N THR A 86 -22.35 5.96 4.93
CA THR A 86 -23.46 5.97 3.99
C THR A 86 -24.39 4.84 4.40
N ARG A 87 -25.64 5.21 4.67
CA ARG A 87 -26.70 4.51 5.43
C ARG A 87 -26.93 3.01 5.18
N GLU A 88 -26.29 2.36 4.21
CA GLU A 88 -26.49 0.93 3.91
C GLU A 88 -25.25 0.11 3.52
N VAL A 89 -24.03 0.66 3.45
CA VAL A 89 -22.85 -0.18 3.14
C VAL A 89 -21.62 0.28 3.92
N VAL A 90 -21.29 -0.46 4.99
CA VAL A 90 -19.97 -0.39 5.62
C VAL A 90 -19.01 -1.19 4.73
N ILE A 91 -18.40 -0.54 3.74
CA ILE A 91 -17.27 -1.13 3.04
C ILE A 91 -16.09 -1.04 4.00
N ASN A 92 -15.86 -2.11 4.75
CA ASN A 92 -14.69 -2.24 5.61
C ASN A 92 -13.47 -2.51 4.71
N SER A 93 -12.94 -1.47 4.06
CA SER A 93 -11.69 -1.54 3.29
C SER A 93 -10.45 -1.50 4.19
N GLY A 94 -10.57 -2.00 5.42
CA GLY A 94 -9.48 -2.16 6.39
C GLY A 94 -8.58 -3.35 6.06
N GLN A 95 -8.16 -3.51 4.80
CA GLN A 95 -7.07 -4.41 4.51
C GLN A 95 -5.83 -3.80 5.17
N ARG A 96 -5.39 -4.40 6.30
CA ARG A 96 -4.17 -4.02 7.03
C ARG A 96 -3.02 -4.08 6.05
N ASP A 97 -2.71 -2.96 5.42
CA ASP A 97 -1.62 -2.87 4.47
C ASP A 97 -0.31 -3.04 5.25
N PRO A 98 0.48 -4.09 5.00
CA PRO A 98 1.78 -4.27 5.65
C PRO A 98 2.71 -3.07 5.43
N THR A 99 2.49 -2.29 4.37
CA THR A 99 3.28 -1.10 4.06
C THR A 99 3.01 0.08 4.99
N TYR A 100 1.82 0.15 5.62
CA TYR A 100 1.48 1.21 6.57
C TYR A 100 2.45 1.22 7.76
N TRP A 101 2.67 0.06 8.37
CA TRP A 101 3.58 -0.10 9.51
C TRP A 101 5.03 0.27 9.16
N MET A 102 5.52 -0.22 8.03
CA MET A 102 6.86 0.10 7.56
C MET A 102 7.04 1.61 7.32
N THR A 103 6.00 2.28 6.84
CA THR A 103 5.99 3.73 6.63
C THR A 103 6.03 4.48 7.94
N GLN A 104 5.20 4.08 8.93
CA GLN A 104 5.19 4.71 10.26
C GLN A 104 6.54 4.56 10.97
N ILE A 105 7.17 3.39 10.90
CA ILE A 105 8.51 3.17 11.47
C ILE A 105 9.54 4.12 10.83
N LYS A 106 9.51 4.28 9.50
CA LYS A 106 10.41 5.20 8.80
C LYS A 106 10.14 6.67 9.14
N LEU A 107 8.88 7.05 9.36
CA LEU A 107 8.52 8.40 9.79
C LEU A 107 9.04 8.71 11.20
N ILE A 108 9.02 7.72 12.11
CA ILE A 108 9.62 7.85 13.44
C ILE A 108 11.14 7.97 13.37
N GLN A 109 11.78 7.30 12.40
CA GLN A 109 13.24 7.38 12.18
C GLN A 109 13.68 8.61 11.38
N ASN A 110 12.75 9.50 10.99
CA ASN A 110 13.05 10.68 10.18
C ASN A 110 13.92 11.69 10.95
N PRO A 111 15.00 12.23 10.35
CA PRO A 111 15.85 13.25 10.99
C PRO A 111 15.08 14.48 11.50
N GLN A 112 13.99 14.87 10.83
CA GLN A 112 13.16 16.00 11.27
C GLN A 112 12.53 15.74 12.64
N LEU A 113 12.10 14.51 12.92
CA LEU A 113 11.55 14.18 14.22
C LEU A 113 12.63 14.21 15.30
N ALA A 114 13.83 13.70 14.99
CA ALA A 114 14.98 13.79 15.89
C ALA A 114 15.33 15.24 16.22
N ARG A 115 15.25 16.15 15.24
CA ARG A 115 15.46 17.59 15.44
C ARG A 115 14.43 18.22 16.36
N GLU A 116 13.15 17.94 16.14
CA GLU A 116 12.07 18.42 17.02
C GLU A 116 12.27 17.94 18.46
N VAL A 117 12.74 16.70 18.66
CA VAL A 117 13.09 16.19 20.00
C VAL A 117 14.30 16.91 20.60
N VAL A 118 15.33 17.19 19.81
CA VAL A 118 16.52 17.97 20.25
C VAL A 118 16.10 19.35 20.74
N LEU A 119 15.21 20.02 20.01
CA LEU A 119 14.66 21.32 20.37
C LEU A 119 13.76 21.23 21.61
N ALA A 120 12.82 20.27 21.65
CA ALA A 120 11.88 20.10 22.76
C ALA A 120 12.58 19.83 24.10
N LEU A 121 13.71 19.11 24.08
CA LEU A 121 14.52 18.83 25.28
C LEU A 121 15.68 19.82 25.48
N ASN A 122 15.87 20.79 24.59
CA ASN A 122 17.02 21.69 24.56
C ASN A 122 18.36 20.95 24.72
N LEU A 123 18.53 19.83 23.99
CA LEU A 123 19.71 18.96 24.15
C LEU A 123 21.02 19.66 23.79
N GLN A 124 20.96 20.73 23.00
CA GLN A 124 22.08 21.60 22.67
C GLN A 124 22.69 22.30 23.89
N ASP A 125 21.89 22.53 24.93
CA ASP A 125 22.30 23.24 26.15
C ASP A 125 22.70 22.26 27.27
N ASP A 126 22.44 20.95 27.11
CA ASP A 126 22.85 19.92 28.07
C ASP A 126 24.16 19.23 27.65
N PRO A 127 25.32 19.60 28.26
CA PRO A 127 26.61 19.00 27.91
C PRO A 127 26.69 17.50 28.25
N ARG A 128 25.77 16.96 29.07
CA ARG A 128 25.75 15.55 29.48
C ARG A 128 25.25 14.62 28.39
N PHE A 129 24.57 15.15 27.38
CA PHE A 129 24.04 14.35 26.27
C PHE A 129 25.17 13.85 25.36
N LEU A 130 25.92 14.76 24.72
CA LEU A 130 27.06 14.37 23.87
C LEU A 130 28.24 13.80 24.67
N GLY A 131 28.47 14.30 25.89
CA GLY A 131 29.53 13.79 26.77
C GLY A 131 29.32 12.34 27.20
N GLY A 132 28.06 11.86 27.19
CA GLY A 132 27.70 10.49 27.52
C GLY A 132 27.80 9.51 26.36
N GLN A 133 27.58 9.94 25.12
CA GLN A 133 27.56 9.07 23.93
C GLN A 133 28.87 9.04 23.14
N ALA A 134 29.89 9.79 23.56
CA ALA A 134 31.22 9.79 22.96
C ALA A 134 31.98 8.47 23.21
N GLY A 135 31.48 7.38 22.64
CA GLY A 135 32.26 6.18 22.38
C GLY A 135 33.43 6.57 21.49
N SER A 136 34.64 6.23 21.95
CA SER A 136 35.92 6.53 21.34
C SER A 136 35.96 6.24 19.83
N SER A 137 35.69 7.24 18.99
CA SER A 137 36.15 7.20 17.61
C SER A 137 37.63 7.56 17.63
N VAL A 138 38.50 6.58 17.38
CA VAL A 138 39.97 6.76 17.32
C VAL A 138 40.34 7.93 16.39
N ALA A 139 39.51 8.23 15.39
CA ALA A 139 39.65 9.37 14.48
C ALA A 139 39.65 10.76 15.16
N THR A 140 38.88 10.97 16.23
CA THR A 140 38.85 12.28 16.93
C THR A 140 40.04 12.47 17.87
N SER A 141 40.62 11.37 18.37
CA SER A 141 41.83 11.41 19.19
C SER A 141 43.09 11.68 18.36
N VAL A 142 43.14 11.14 17.13
CA VAL A 142 44.26 11.39 16.21
C VAL A 142 44.21 12.84 15.70
N ARG A 143 43.03 13.39 15.38
CA ARG A 143 42.91 14.80 14.96
C ARG A 143 43.31 15.79 16.05
N ARG A 144 43.14 15.45 17.33
CA ARG A 144 43.53 16.29 18.48
C ARG A 144 45.05 16.33 18.73
N ILE A 145 45.80 15.35 18.20
CA ILE A 145 47.26 15.31 18.27
C ILE A 145 47.89 16.04 17.07
N PHE A 146 47.21 16.05 15.91
CA PHE A 146 47.67 16.75 14.69
C PHE A 146 47.13 18.17 14.50
N ALA A 147 46.07 18.56 15.23
CA ALA A 147 45.62 19.95 15.30
C ALA A 147 46.33 20.64 16.48
N GLY A 148 47.39 21.39 16.17
CA GLY A 148 48.04 22.31 17.09
C GLY A 148 47.02 23.24 17.77
N GLY A 149 47.29 23.52 19.04
CA GLY A 149 46.34 24.10 19.99
C GLY A 149 45.58 25.33 19.50
N ALA A 150 44.27 25.29 19.76
CA ALA A 150 43.45 26.47 19.94
C ALA A 150 42.37 26.11 20.97
N ASP A 151 42.55 26.65 22.17
CA ASP A 151 41.60 26.62 23.28
C ASP A 151 40.55 27.71 23.02
N PRO A 152 39.23 27.42 23.01
CA PRO A 152 38.23 28.45 23.18
C PRO A 152 37.42 28.15 24.44
N SER A 153 38.06 28.32 25.60
CA SER A 153 37.40 28.42 26.89
C SER A 153 37.41 29.88 27.37
N ALA A 154 36.57 30.74 26.79
CA ALA A 154 36.13 31.99 27.43
C ALA A 154 35.01 32.68 26.61
N GLY A 155 33.76 32.58 27.07
CA GLY A 155 32.63 33.19 26.37
C GLY A 155 31.33 33.31 27.17
N LYS A 156 31.40 34.04 28.30
CA LYS A 156 30.32 34.86 28.90
C LYS A 156 28.96 34.18 29.20
N ARG A 157 28.76 33.89 30.49
CA ARG A 157 27.42 33.85 31.12
C ARG A 157 26.76 35.23 30.98
N ARG A 158 25.61 35.30 30.33
CA ARG A 158 24.63 36.39 30.53
C ARG A 158 23.27 36.02 29.95
N GLY A 159 22.25 36.11 30.80
CA GLY A 159 20.85 36.31 30.41
C GLY A 159 20.05 35.03 30.24
N VAL A 160 19.27 34.69 31.27
CA VAL A 160 18.05 33.90 31.09
C VAL A 160 17.15 34.70 30.13
N SER A 161 17.09 34.28 28.88
CA SER A 161 15.97 34.60 28.01
C SER A 161 14.99 33.45 28.14
N VAL A 162 13.86 33.75 28.78
CA VAL A 162 12.63 32.95 28.69
C VAL A 162 12.33 32.81 27.20
N VAL A 163 12.54 31.61 26.66
CA VAL A 163 12.11 31.27 25.31
C VAL A 163 10.59 31.21 25.35
N THR A 164 9.98 32.23 24.77
CA THR A 164 8.56 32.31 24.48
C THR A 164 8.16 31.21 23.50
N GLU A 165 6.93 30.70 23.63
CA GLU A 165 6.32 29.56 22.95
C GLU A 165 6.30 29.61 21.40
N ASP A 166 6.88 30.64 20.76
CA ASP A 166 6.85 30.87 19.31
C ASP A 166 8.10 30.39 18.54
N GLU A 167 9.16 29.88 19.19
CA GLU A 167 10.41 29.45 18.51
C GLU A 167 10.51 27.94 18.17
N ALA A 168 9.41 27.18 18.32
CA ALA A 168 9.40 25.73 18.06
C ALA A 168 9.06 25.34 16.60
N ASP A 169 9.16 26.26 15.64
CA ASP A 169 9.00 25.94 14.22
C ASP A 169 10.31 25.39 13.63
N SER A 170 10.49 24.07 13.76
CA SER A 170 11.61 23.33 13.15
C SER A 170 11.68 23.48 11.61
N GLU A 171 10.63 23.99 10.98
CA GLU A 171 10.52 24.25 9.54
C GLU A 171 11.27 25.51 9.08
N ASN A 172 11.56 26.49 9.96
CA ASN A 172 12.13 27.80 9.58
C ASN A 172 13.55 28.06 10.10
N LEU A 173 14.34 27.01 10.34
CA LEU A 173 15.73 27.13 10.83
C LEU A 173 16.69 27.54 9.71
N SER A 174 17.59 28.48 10.00
CA SER A 174 18.65 28.86 9.07
C SER A 174 19.64 27.70 8.83
N PRO A 175 20.31 27.62 7.65
CA PRO A 175 21.29 26.56 7.36
C PRO A 175 22.40 26.43 8.41
N GLU A 176 22.80 27.52 9.06
CA GLU A 176 23.81 27.50 10.12
C GLU A 176 23.27 26.91 11.43
N GLN A 177 22.01 27.18 11.79
CA GLN A 177 21.36 26.58 12.97
C GLN A 177 21.16 25.09 12.76
N LEU A 178 20.77 24.67 11.56
CA LEU A 178 20.65 23.26 11.18
C LEU A 178 21.96 22.50 11.39
N ALA A 179 23.08 23.03 10.88
CA ALA A 179 24.39 22.42 11.04
C ALA A 179 24.86 22.30 12.51
N ARG A 180 24.38 23.17 13.40
CA ARG A 180 24.66 23.07 14.85
C ARG A 180 23.87 21.96 15.53
N LEU A 181 22.67 21.65 15.03
CA LEU A 181 21.79 20.62 15.57
C LEU A 181 22.13 19.22 15.03
N GLU A 182 22.71 19.11 13.84
CA GLU A 182 23.08 17.84 13.19
C GLU A 182 23.78 16.82 14.12
N PRO A 183 24.80 17.18 14.94
CA PRO A 183 25.44 16.22 15.84
C PRO A 183 24.50 15.65 16.90
N TYR A 184 23.54 16.46 17.37
CA TYR A 184 22.54 16.05 18.35
C TYR A 184 21.44 15.21 17.68
N GLU A 185 21.04 15.56 16.46
CA GLU A 185 20.11 14.78 15.65
C GLU A 185 20.66 13.37 15.37
N ASP A 186 21.92 13.28 14.95
CA ASP A 186 22.61 12.02 14.69
C ASP A 186 22.78 11.18 15.96
N ALA A 187 23.03 11.83 17.10
CA ALA A 187 23.11 11.18 18.42
C ALA A 187 21.75 10.61 18.89
N VAL A 188 20.65 11.34 18.66
CA VAL A 188 19.28 10.84 18.92
C VAL A 188 18.97 9.68 17.96
N ARG A 189 19.24 9.83 16.67
CA ARG A 189 18.93 8.79 15.66
C ARG A 189 19.77 7.53 15.86
N GLY A 190 21.05 7.67 16.20
CA GLY A 190 21.96 6.55 16.43
C GLY A 190 21.65 5.76 17.70
N GLY A 191 21.03 6.38 18.70
CA GLY A 191 20.58 5.73 19.93
C GLY A 191 19.18 5.12 19.85
N LEU A 192 18.40 5.44 18.80
CA LEU A 192 17.01 5.03 18.64
C LEU A 192 16.91 3.68 17.91
N THR A 193 16.12 2.77 18.49
CA THR A 193 15.69 1.53 17.86
C THR A 193 14.16 1.47 17.89
N VAL A 194 13.54 1.24 16.74
CA VAL A 194 12.07 1.17 16.60
C VAL A 194 11.71 -0.25 16.21
N GLU A 195 10.89 -0.92 17.02
CA GLU A 195 10.47 -2.30 16.81
C GLU A 195 8.94 -2.37 16.82
N ALA A 196 8.33 -2.79 15.72
CA ALA A 196 6.90 -3.07 15.68
C ALA A 196 6.64 -4.53 16.09
N LEU A 197 5.61 -4.74 16.92
CA LEU A 197 5.22 -6.07 17.34
C LEU A 197 4.26 -6.70 16.33
N GLU A 198 4.66 -7.83 15.75
CA GLU A 198 3.87 -8.52 14.72
C GLU A 198 2.43 -8.79 15.18
N LYS A 199 1.48 -8.59 14.25
CA LYS A 199 0.03 -8.81 14.47
C LYS A 199 -0.62 -7.93 15.54
N THR A 200 0.08 -6.90 16.02
CA THR A 200 -0.48 -5.93 16.99
C THR A 200 -0.35 -4.50 16.46
N SER A 201 -1.05 -3.56 17.10
CA SER A 201 -0.94 -2.13 16.80
C SER A 201 0.14 -1.41 17.60
N LEU A 202 1.07 -2.16 18.20
CA LEU A 202 2.02 -1.66 19.19
C LEU A 202 3.42 -1.51 18.59
N VAL A 203 4.03 -0.36 18.83
CA VAL A 203 5.40 -0.05 18.45
C VAL A 203 6.21 0.32 19.69
N TYR A 204 7.37 -0.33 19.83
CA TYR A 204 8.34 -0.06 20.87
C TYR A 204 9.39 0.93 20.37
N LEU A 205 9.54 2.01 21.12
CA LEU A 205 10.56 3.04 20.94
C LEU A 205 11.63 2.82 22.02
N LYS A 206 12.75 2.23 21.64
CA LYS A 206 13.87 1.96 22.54
C LYS A 206 14.97 2.98 22.30
N TYR A 207 15.38 3.68 23.34
CA TYR A 207 16.47 4.66 23.24
C TYR A 207 17.61 4.31 24.19
N ARG A 208 18.84 4.30 23.65
CA ARG A 208 20.07 3.93 24.36
C ARG A 208 20.92 5.15 24.67
N HIS A 209 21.22 5.32 25.96
CA HIS A 209 22.06 6.40 26.44
C HIS A 209 22.87 5.96 27.69
N THR A 210 23.99 6.61 27.97
CA THR A 210 24.82 6.29 29.16
C THR A 210 24.28 6.88 30.45
N ASN A 211 23.41 7.88 30.34
CA ASN A 211 22.61 8.39 31.45
C ASN A 211 21.20 7.77 31.41
N PRO A 212 20.76 7.04 32.46
CA PRO A 212 19.45 6.38 32.50
C PRO A 212 18.27 7.35 32.49
N GLU A 213 18.41 8.55 33.07
CA GLU A 213 17.35 9.55 33.04
C GLU A 213 17.16 10.13 31.64
N MET A 214 18.27 10.42 30.95
CA MET A 214 18.22 10.93 29.58
C MET A 214 17.65 9.88 28.63
N ALA A 215 17.97 8.60 28.87
CA ALA A 215 17.39 7.51 28.09
C ALA A 215 15.85 7.54 28.12
N ALA A 216 15.27 7.67 29.33
CA ALA A 216 13.82 7.70 29.52
C ALA A 216 13.17 9.01 29.01
N ARG A 217 13.82 10.16 29.24
CA ARG A 217 13.30 11.45 28.77
C ARG A 217 13.22 11.50 27.25
N VAL A 218 14.31 11.15 26.55
CA VAL A 218 14.33 11.15 25.08
C VAL A 218 13.32 10.16 24.51
N ALA A 219 13.17 8.96 25.09
CA ALA A 219 12.18 7.99 24.64
C ALA A 219 10.72 8.47 24.81
N ASN A 220 10.40 9.17 25.91
CA ASN A 220 9.07 9.73 26.13
C ASN A 220 8.79 10.93 25.20
N THR A 221 9.73 11.87 25.13
CA THR A 221 9.58 13.05 24.25
C THR A 221 9.48 12.66 22.79
N LEU A 222 10.22 11.64 22.34
CA LEU A 222 10.09 11.12 20.98
C LEU A 222 8.66 10.67 20.66
N ALA A 223 8.00 9.99 21.61
CA ALA A 223 6.62 9.57 21.44
C ALA A 223 5.66 10.76 21.40
N GLU A 224 5.83 11.72 22.31
CA GLU A 224 5.00 12.94 22.40
C GLU A 224 5.11 13.79 21.13
N VAL A 225 6.33 14.08 20.69
CA VAL A 225 6.59 14.87 19.48
C VAL A 225 6.07 14.15 18.23
N PHE A 226 6.20 12.82 18.16
CA PHE A 226 5.65 12.04 17.05
C PHE A 226 4.12 12.16 16.97
N ILE A 227 3.44 12.02 18.11
CA ILE A 227 1.98 12.17 18.21
C ILE A 227 1.55 13.57 17.77
N GLU A 228 2.21 14.60 18.30
CA GLU A 228 1.86 15.98 17.99
C GLU A 228 2.07 16.31 16.51
N ARG A 229 3.19 15.84 15.93
CA ARG A 229 3.48 15.99 14.50
C ARG A 229 2.47 15.23 13.63
N ASP A 230 2.03 14.05 14.06
CA ASP A 230 0.99 13.29 13.35
C ASP A 230 -0.33 14.07 13.31
N ILE A 231 -0.77 14.59 14.45
CA ILE A 231 -1.97 15.45 14.57
C ILE A 231 -1.83 16.70 13.69
N ARG A 232 -0.70 17.40 13.73
CA ARG A 232 -0.45 18.58 12.87
C ARG A 232 -0.51 18.22 11.39
N ARG A 233 0.11 17.10 10.98
CA ARG A 233 0.12 16.65 9.59
C ARG A 233 -1.28 16.29 9.11
N GLU A 234 -2.08 15.62 9.94
CA GLU A 234 -3.47 15.29 9.62
C GLU A 234 -4.34 16.54 9.50
N ARG A 235 -4.26 17.48 10.46
CA ARG A 235 -4.98 18.76 10.40
C ARG A 235 -4.62 19.56 9.16
N ALA A 236 -3.33 19.72 8.87
CA ALA A 236 -2.87 20.42 7.66
C ALA A 236 -3.35 19.73 6.37
N GLY A 237 -3.48 18.40 6.36
CA GLY A 237 -4.08 17.67 5.24
C GLY A 237 -5.58 17.96 5.08
N ALA A 238 -6.32 17.92 6.19
CA ALA A 238 -7.76 18.18 6.22
C ALA A 238 -8.11 19.64 5.87
N GLU A 239 -7.32 20.60 6.36
CA GLU A 239 -7.46 22.03 6.04
C GLU A 239 -7.26 22.30 4.55
N ARG A 240 -6.18 21.77 3.95
CA ARG A 240 -5.95 21.89 2.49
C ARG A 240 -7.09 21.29 1.69
N ALA A 241 -7.60 20.12 2.10
CA ALA A 241 -8.77 19.50 1.46
C ALA A 241 -10.04 20.36 1.62
N SER A 242 -10.25 20.94 2.81
CA SER A 242 -11.37 21.87 3.08
C SER A 242 -11.28 23.14 2.22
N GLU A 243 -10.08 23.69 2.05
CA GLU A 243 -9.83 24.85 1.19
C GLU A 243 -10.11 24.53 -0.29
N LEU A 244 -9.65 23.38 -0.77
CA LEU A 244 -9.96 22.91 -2.12
C LEU A 244 -11.47 22.74 -2.35
N LEU A 245 -12.18 22.14 -1.40
CA LEU A 245 -13.65 22.03 -1.45
C LEU A 245 -14.31 23.40 -1.41
N ALA A 246 -13.82 24.33 -0.58
CA ALA A 246 -14.34 25.69 -0.49
C ALA A 246 -14.29 26.40 -1.85
N ARG A 247 -13.15 26.30 -2.55
CA ARG A 247 -12.99 26.86 -3.91
C ARG A 247 -13.97 26.23 -4.90
N GLN A 248 -14.09 24.90 -4.91
CA GLN A 248 -15.05 24.20 -5.77
C GLN A 248 -16.50 24.58 -5.49
N ILE A 249 -16.87 24.78 -4.22
CA ILE A 249 -18.21 25.22 -3.81
C ILE A 249 -18.51 26.61 -4.38
N VAL A 250 -17.56 27.55 -4.34
CA VAL A 250 -17.73 28.88 -4.95
C VAL A 250 -17.88 28.78 -6.47
N ASP A 251 -17.08 27.95 -7.13
CA ASP A 251 -17.19 27.73 -8.58
C ASP A 251 -18.55 27.12 -8.94
N LEU A 252 -19.05 26.15 -8.16
CA LEU A 252 -20.37 25.58 -8.34
C LEU A 252 -21.49 26.59 -8.08
N GLN A 253 -21.38 27.44 -7.07
CA GLN A 253 -22.36 28.51 -6.84
C GLN A 253 -22.46 29.45 -8.05
N ASN A 254 -21.31 29.85 -8.61
CA ASN A 254 -21.27 30.69 -9.80
C ASN A 254 -21.86 29.97 -11.02
N LYS A 255 -21.54 28.69 -11.20
CA LYS A 255 -22.08 27.86 -12.29
C LYS A 255 -23.60 27.67 -12.17
N ILE A 256 -24.10 27.40 -10.96
CA ILE A 256 -25.55 27.30 -10.69
C ILE A 256 -26.23 28.62 -11.00
N LYS A 257 -25.67 29.74 -10.52
CA LYS A 257 -26.20 31.08 -10.80
C LYS A 257 -26.28 31.36 -12.31
N GLN A 258 -25.19 31.07 -13.04
CA GLN A 258 -25.14 31.25 -14.49
C GLN A 258 -26.21 30.38 -15.20
N LYS A 259 -26.34 29.11 -14.82
CA LYS A 259 -27.36 28.21 -15.39
C LYS A 259 -28.79 28.63 -15.04
N GLU A 260 -29.00 29.18 -13.84
CA GLU A 260 -30.28 29.73 -13.42
C GLU A 260 -30.65 30.96 -14.27
N GLU A 261 -29.68 31.84 -14.55
CA GLU A 261 -29.83 32.98 -15.46
C GLU A 261 -30.09 32.54 -16.91
N GLU A 262 -29.36 31.54 -17.42
CA GLU A 262 -29.57 30.93 -18.74
C GLU A 262 -30.98 30.33 -18.86
N ARG A 263 -31.44 29.61 -17.84
CA ARG A 263 -32.81 29.08 -17.78
C ARG A 263 -33.84 30.20 -17.85
N ILE A 264 -33.66 31.26 -17.06
CA ILE A 264 -34.57 32.41 -17.04
C ILE A 264 -34.54 33.14 -18.40
N ALA A 265 -33.37 33.29 -19.02
CA ALA A 265 -33.23 33.88 -20.35
C ALA A 265 -33.92 33.05 -21.42
N TYR A 266 -33.82 31.71 -21.34
CA TYR A 266 -34.53 30.78 -22.23
C TYR A 266 -36.06 30.90 -22.08
N LEU A 267 -36.57 30.93 -20.85
CA LEU A 267 -37.99 31.12 -20.58
C LEU A 267 -38.50 32.45 -21.16
N LYS A 268 -37.72 33.54 -21.01
CA LYS A 268 -38.05 34.86 -21.56
C LYS A 268 -38.03 34.88 -23.09
N SER A 269 -37.00 34.32 -23.73
CA SER A 269 -36.85 34.38 -25.19
C SER A 269 -37.92 33.56 -25.93
N ARG A 270 -38.39 32.47 -25.31
CA ARG A 270 -39.45 31.61 -25.84
C ARG A 270 -40.86 31.96 -25.32
N ASN A 271 -41.00 33.02 -24.51
CA ASN A 271 -42.26 33.42 -23.85
C ASN A 271 -42.94 32.27 -23.07
N LEU A 272 -42.14 31.40 -22.48
CA LEU A 272 -42.62 30.26 -21.70
C LEU A 272 -42.98 30.72 -20.28
N PRO A 273 -44.02 30.13 -19.66
CA PRO A 273 -44.39 30.46 -18.30
C PRO A 273 -43.28 30.08 -17.31
N PHE A 274 -43.07 30.90 -16.28
CA PHE A 274 -42.09 30.65 -15.22
C PHE A 274 -42.50 29.52 -14.25
N SER A 275 -43.72 29.00 -14.33
CA SER A 275 -44.19 27.90 -13.46
C SER A 275 -44.14 26.55 -14.17
N GLU A 276 -43.62 25.52 -13.49
CA GLU A 276 -43.58 24.12 -13.93
C GLU A 276 -44.96 23.43 -13.90
N GLN A 277 -46.06 24.19 -14.00
CA GLN A 277 -47.38 23.61 -13.88
C GLN A 277 -47.72 22.75 -15.11
N LYS A 278 -48.12 21.50 -14.84
CA LYS A 278 -48.55 20.46 -15.78
C LYS A 278 -49.67 20.83 -16.78
N GLY A 279 -50.14 22.08 -16.81
CA GLY A 279 -51.15 22.57 -17.76
C GLY A 279 -50.61 22.85 -19.17
N GLY A 280 -49.34 22.56 -19.44
CA GLY A 280 -48.65 22.96 -20.67
C GLY A 280 -49.09 22.25 -21.96
N ASN A 281 -49.77 21.11 -21.92
CA ASN A 281 -49.97 20.30 -23.14
C ASN A 281 -51.24 20.62 -23.94
N LEU A 282 -51.78 21.84 -23.82
CA LEU A 282 -53.00 22.24 -24.54
C LEU A 282 -52.86 22.13 -26.06
N THR A 283 -51.69 22.44 -26.62
CA THR A 283 -51.40 22.30 -28.06
C THR A 283 -51.35 20.83 -28.51
N VAL A 284 -50.72 19.97 -27.71
CA VAL A 284 -50.66 18.52 -27.95
C VAL A 284 -52.06 17.91 -27.88
N GLU A 285 -52.89 18.35 -26.93
CA GLU A 285 -54.29 17.93 -26.81
C GLU A 285 -55.14 18.41 -27.99
N ARG A 286 -55.00 19.67 -28.40
CA ARG A 286 -55.65 20.22 -29.61
C ARG A 286 -55.23 19.47 -30.87
N LEU A 287 -53.96 19.14 -31.01
CA LEU A 287 -53.44 18.35 -32.13
C LEU A 287 -54.11 16.97 -32.20
N ALA A 288 -54.29 16.29 -31.07
CA ALA A 288 -54.99 15.01 -31.02
C ALA A 288 -56.45 15.14 -31.47
N ILE A 289 -57.14 16.20 -31.04
CA ILE A 289 -58.52 16.50 -31.45
C ILE A 289 -58.61 16.76 -32.96
N ILE A 290 -57.75 17.63 -33.51
CA ILE A 290 -57.75 17.96 -34.95
C ILE A 290 -57.38 16.73 -35.77
N SER A 291 -56.42 15.92 -35.31
CA SER A 291 -56.05 14.65 -35.96
C SER A 291 -57.25 13.69 -36.06
N GLY A 292 -58.06 13.59 -35.00
CA GLY A 292 -59.28 12.80 -35.01
C GLY A 292 -60.33 13.34 -35.98
N GLN A 293 -60.53 14.67 -36.01
CA GLN A 293 -61.45 15.32 -36.95
C GLN A 293 -61.01 15.15 -38.41
N LEU A 294 -59.71 15.25 -38.70
CA LEU A 294 -59.15 15.05 -40.03
C LEU A 294 -59.39 13.62 -40.50
N LEU A 295 -59.12 12.62 -39.65
CA LEU A 295 -59.35 11.21 -39.99
C LEU A 295 -60.83 10.95 -40.34
N ALA A 296 -61.75 11.53 -39.55
CA ALA A 296 -63.18 11.42 -39.82
C ALA A 296 -63.58 12.10 -41.14
N ALA A 297 -63.05 13.29 -41.43
CA ALA A 297 -63.30 14.00 -42.68
C ALA A 297 -62.70 13.30 -43.91
N GLU A 298 -61.50 12.70 -43.77
CA GLU A 298 -60.89 11.87 -44.81
C GLU A 298 -61.74 10.63 -45.13
N GLN A 299 -62.30 9.98 -44.09
CA GLN A 299 -63.21 8.85 -44.28
C GLN A 299 -64.50 9.26 -45.00
N GLU A 300 -65.11 10.38 -44.61
CA GLU A 300 -66.31 10.95 -45.27
C GLU A 300 -66.03 11.32 -46.74
N ARG A 301 -64.90 11.98 -47.02
CA ARG A 301 -64.54 12.33 -48.39
C ARG A 301 -64.25 11.08 -49.24
N LYS A 302 -63.57 10.06 -48.68
CA LYS A 302 -63.31 8.78 -49.38
C LYS A 302 -64.60 8.05 -49.74
N SER A 303 -65.57 7.99 -48.84
CA SER A 303 -66.87 7.35 -49.13
C SER A 303 -67.63 8.12 -50.23
N LEU A 304 -67.69 9.45 -50.14
CA LEU A 304 -68.32 10.29 -51.16
C LEU A 304 -67.58 10.26 -52.50
N GLN A 305 -66.25 10.17 -52.49
CA GLN A 305 -65.44 10.01 -53.70
C GLN A 305 -65.85 8.73 -54.42
N SER A 306 -65.87 7.60 -53.70
CA SER A 306 -66.26 6.31 -54.25
C SER A 306 -67.65 6.38 -54.88
N SER A 307 -68.65 6.92 -54.16
CA SER A 307 -70.01 7.07 -54.69
C SER A 307 -70.08 7.97 -55.93
N ASN A 308 -69.33 9.07 -55.95
CA ASN A 308 -69.30 10.01 -57.08
C ASN A 308 -68.56 9.43 -58.30
N GLU A 309 -67.49 8.65 -58.09
CA GLU A 309 -66.78 7.94 -59.16
C GLU A 309 -67.67 6.86 -59.79
N THR A 310 -68.35 6.05 -58.97
CA THR A 310 -69.34 5.06 -59.46
C THR A 310 -70.45 5.73 -60.26
N ALA A 311 -70.96 6.87 -59.78
CA ALA A 311 -71.99 7.63 -60.48
C ALA A 311 -71.53 8.21 -61.83
N LYS A 312 -70.22 8.48 -61.99
CA LYS A 312 -69.64 9.00 -63.24
C LYS A 312 -69.24 7.90 -64.22
N SER A 313 -68.91 6.70 -63.73
CA SER A 313 -68.53 5.56 -64.57
C SER A 313 -69.72 4.81 -65.17
N GLU A 314 -70.88 4.91 -64.54
CA GLU A 314 -72.10 4.20 -64.95
C GLU A 314 -72.77 4.89 -66.14
N THR A 315 -73.18 4.12 -67.15
CA THR A 315 -73.81 4.67 -68.37
C THR A 315 -75.32 4.89 -68.18
N ASP A 316 -75.96 4.11 -67.30
CA ASP A 316 -77.37 4.27 -66.94
C ASP A 316 -77.52 5.01 -65.61
N ILE A 317 -78.22 6.14 -65.61
CA ILE A 317 -78.42 6.97 -64.42
C ILE A 317 -79.27 6.23 -63.36
N TRP A 318 -80.12 5.29 -63.79
CA TRP A 318 -81.03 4.56 -62.90
C TRP A 318 -80.38 3.38 -62.16
N SER A 319 -79.21 2.90 -62.62
CA SER A 319 -78.44 1.85 -61.94
C SER A 319 -77.54 2.39 -60.82
N VAL A 320 -77.36 3.72 -60.71
CA VAL A 320 -76.54 4.35 -59.67
C VAL A 320 -77.16 4.14 -58.27
N PRO A 321 -76.42 3.57 -57.29
CA PRO A 321 -76.95 3.28 -55.95
C PRO A 321 -77.51 4.50 -55.20
N GLU A 322 -76.89 5.67 -55.33
CA GLU A 322 -77.35 6.92 -54.71
C GLU A 322 -78.71 7.40 -55.28
N VAL A 323 -79.00 7.10 -56.54
CA VAL A 323 -80.27 7.42 -57.21
C VAL A 323 -81.36 6.43 -56.78
N GLN A 324 -81.02 5.15 -56.63
CA GLN A 324 -81.96 4.11 -56.17
C GLN A 324 -82.39 4.29 -54.71
N SER A 325 -81.48 4.81 -53.88
CA SER A 325 -81.71 5.08 -52.45
C SER A 325 -82.32 6.45 -52.17
N ASP A 326 -82.48 7.33 -53.17
CA ASP A 326 -83.15 8.62 -53.00
C ASP A 326 -84.64 8.44 -52.71
N GLN A 327 -85.03 8.73 -51.47
CA GLN A 327 -86.40 8.61 -50.99
C GLN A 327 -87.38 9.47 -51.79
N ARG A 328 -86.93 10.57 -52.40
CA ARG A 328 -87.78 11.42 -53.26
C ARG A 328 -88.14 10.69 -54.55
N ILE A 329 -87.20 9.97 -55.15
CA ILE A 329 -87.40 9.21 -56.38
C ILE A 329 -88.37 8.05 -56.13
N GLN A 330 -88.22 7.35 -55.01
CA GLN A 330 -89.15 6.30 -54.58
C GLN A 330 -90.58 6.85 -54.44
N ARG A 331 -90.76 7.93 -53.67
CA ARG A 331 -92.07 8.58 -53.49
C ARG A 331 -92.69 9.06 -54.80
N LEU A 332 -91.88 9.58 -55.74
CA LEU A 332 -92.37 10.01 -57.06
C LEU A 332 -92.82 8.82 -57.91
N ARG A 333 -92.05 7.71 -57.92
CA ARG A 333 -92.44 6.48 -58.62
C ARG A 333 -93.73 5.89 -58.07
N ASP A 334 -93.82 5.78 -56.74
CA ASP A 334 -95.01 5.25 -56.07
C ASP A 334 -96.25 6.09 -56.42
N LYS A 335 -96.13 7.43 -56.38
CA LYS A 335 -97.26 8.32 -56.68
C LYS A 335 -97.63 8.33 -58.16
N ILE A 336 -96.67 8.15 -59.06
CA ILE A 336 -96.94 8.00 -60.50
C ILE A 336 -97.68 6.68 -60.74
N GLY A 337 -97.23 5.57 -60.15
CA GLY A 337 -97.91 4.28 -60.26
C GLY A 337 -99.36 4.34 -59.77
N GLU A 338 -99.60 4.97 -58.61
CA GLU A 338 -100.95 5.17 -58.06
C GLU A 338 -101.85 5.99 -59.01
N LEU A 339 -101.31 7.06 -59.61
CA LEU A 339 -102.07 7.90 -60.54
C LEU A 339 -102.27 7.23 -61.91
N GLU A 340 -101.33 6.41 -62.36
CA GLU A 340 -101.45 5.59 -63.57
C GLU A 340 -102.55 4.53 -63.40
N GLU A 341 -102.58 3.84 -62.26
CA GLU A 341 -103.66 2.92 -61.92
C GLU A 341 -105.03 3.63 -61.90
N GLN A 342 -105.11 4.82 -61.30
CA GLN A 342 -106.32 5.65 -61.31
C GLN A 342 -106.73 6.09 -62.72
N LYS A 343 -105.76 6.41 -63.60
CA LYS A 343 -106.03 6.77 -65.00
C LYS A 343 -106.63 5.58 -65.75
N GLU A 344 -106.05 4.40 -65.63
CA GLU A 344 -106.55 3.18 -66.29
C GLU A 344 -107.96 2.83 -65.79
N ALA A 345 -108.22 2.93 -64.49
CA ALA A 345 -109.57 2.73 -63.93
C ALA A 345 -110.60 3.72 -64.50
N LEU A 346 -110.22 4.98 -64.72
CA LEU A 346 -111.09 6.00 -65.33
C LEU A 346 -111.31 5.76 -66.83
N LEU A 347 -110.33 5.20 -67.55
CA LEU A 347 -110.41 4.89 -68.99
C LEU A 347 -111.33 3.71 -69.32
N VAL A 348 -111.63 2.85 -68.33
CA VAL A 348 -112.63 1.78 -68.48
C VAL A 348 -114.05 2.34 -68.65
N GLN A 349 -114.34 3.49 -68.04
CA GLN A 349 -115.69 4.09 -68.03
C GLN A 349 -115.80 5.37 -68.87
N TYR A 350 -114.70 6.09 -69.07
CA TYR A 350 -114.67 7.37 -69.76
C TYR A 350 -113.67 7.38 -70.91
N THR A 351 -113.93 8.20 -71.93
CA THR A 351 -112.99 8.40 -73.04
C THR A 351 -111.80 9.28 -72.63
N ALA A 352 -110.70 9.18 -73.37
CA ALA A 352 -109.45 9.91 -73.07
C ALA A 352 -109.61 11.45 -73.00
N GLU A 353 -110.65 12.00 -73.63
CA GLU A 353 -110.90 13.45 -73.64
C GLU A 353 -111.67 13.97 -72.41
N TRP A 354 -112.14 13.07 -71.54
CA TRP A 354 -112.95 13.43 -70.37
C TRP A 354 -112.16 14.29 -69.36
N PRO A 355 -112.76 15.34 -68.73
CA PRO A 355 -112.03 16.27 -67.87
C PRO A 355 -111.27 15.63 -66.70
N ALA A 356 -111.82 14.55 -66.11
CA ALA A 356 -111.19 13.82 -65.01
C ALA A 356 -109.92 13.06 -65.47
N VAL A 357 -109.97 12.41 -66.65
CA VAL A 357 -108.82 11.70 -67.24
C VAL A 357 -107.72 12.69 -67.62
N ARG A 358 -108.07 13.82 -68.26
CA ARG A 358 -107.10 14.89 -68.61
C ARG A 358 -106.44 15.50 -67.37
N LYS A 359 -107.16 15.62 -66.25
CA LYS A 359 -106.60 16.14 -64.99
C LYS A 359 -105.55 15.18 -64.41
N VAL A 360 -105.86 13.88 -64.34
CA VAL A 360 -104.92 12.86 -63.87
C VAL A 360 -103.72 12.75 -64.81
N GLU A 361 -103.94 12.81 -66.12
CA GLU A 361 -102.87 12.79 -67.12
C GLU A 361 -101.95 14.02 -67.02
N ALA A 362 -102.49 15.21 -66.79
CA ALA A 362 -101.70 16.41 -66.53
C ALA A 362 -100.86 16.28 -65.24
N GLN A 363 -101.41 15.64 -64.20
CA GLN A 363 -100.68 15.35 -62.96
C GLN A 363 -99.56 14.33 -63.18
N ILE A 364 -99.83 13.22 -63.89
CA ILE A 364 -98.81 12.21 -64.27
C ILE A 364 -97.70 12.88 -65.09
N LYS A 365 -98.04 13.69 -66.10
CA LYS A 365 -97.05 14.39 -66.94
C LYS A 365 -96.15 15.30 -66.11
N LYS A 366 -96.71 16.04 -65.16
CA LYS A 366 -95.95 16.90 -64.24
C LYS A 366 -95.04 16.08 -63.33
N LEU A 367 -95.52 14.96 -62.79
CA LEU A 367 -94.73 14.09 -61.92
C LEU A 367 -93.64 13.34 -62.69
N LYS A 368 -93.91 12.86 -63.91
CA LYS A 368 -92.90 12.27 -64.81
C LYS A 368 -91.80 13.28 -65.14
N SER A 369 -92.16 14.51 -65.49
CA SER A 369 -91.15 15.57 -65.71
C SER A 369 -90.31 15.88 -64.46
N ASN A 370 -90.88 15.75 -63.26
CA ASN A 370 -90.13 15.88 -62.01
C ASN A 370 -89.25 14.64 -61.75
N LEU A 371 -89.74 13.45 -62.09
CA LEU A 371 -89.01 12.19 -61.98
C LEU A 371 -87.80 12.15 -62.93
N ASP A 372 -87.89 12.71 -64.13
CA ASP A 372 -86.77 12.80 -65.08
C ASP A 372 -85.65 13.76 -64.58
N ARG A 373 -86.02 14.80 -63.82
CA ARG A 373 -85.06 15.76 -63.24
C ARG A 373 -84.45 15.28 -61.93
N ALA A 374 -85.17 14.45 -61.18
CA ALA A 374 -84.78 14.05 -59.82
C ALA A 374 -83.42 13.33 -59.74
N PRO A 375 -83.06 12.39 -60.64
CA PRO A 375 -81.74 11.76 -60.66
C PRO A 375 -80.60 12.76 -60.91
N ILE A 376 -80.77 13.68 -61.87
CA ILE A 376 -79.76 14.69 -62.20
C ILE A 376 -79.51 15.62 -61.01
N GLU A 377 -80.58 16.03 -60.33
CA GLU A 377 -80.48 16.82 -59.11
C GLU A 377 -79.84 16.06 -57.95
N SER A 378 -80.10 14.75 -57.82
CA SER A 378 -79.47 13.88 -56.82
C SER A 378 -77.96 13.77 -57.06
N LEU A 379 -77.54 13.51 -58.31
CA LEU A 379 -76.12 13.48 -58.68
C LEU A 379 -75.42 14.82 -58.48
N LYS A 380 -76.10 15.93 -58.79
CA LYS A 380 -75.58 17.29 -58.51
C LYS A 380 -75.42 17.54 -57.01
N ALA A 381 -76.36 17.05 -56.19
CA ALA A 381 -76.26 17.13 -54.73
C ALA A 381 -75.11 16.25 -54.20
N LEU A 382 -74.90 15.05 -54.76
CA LEU A 382 -73.77 14.18 -54.43
C LEU A 382 -72.42 14.86 -54.75
N ASP A 383 -72.27 15.42 -55.94
CA ASP A 383 -71.05 16.15 -56.31
C ASP A 383 -70.83 17.37 -55.39
N SER A 384 -71.89 18.11 -55.07
CA SER A 384 -71.82 19.23 -54.13
C SER A 384 -71.39 18.78 -52.72
N ARG A 385 -71.89 17.64 -52.22
CA ARG A 385 -71.47 17.04 -50.94
C ARG A 385 -70.00 16.60 -50.99
N TYR A 386 -69.58 15.95 -52.07
CA TYR A 386 -68.19 15.57 -52.28
C TYR A 386 -67.25 16.79 -52.27
N GLN A 387 -67.58 17.85 -53.00
CA GLN A 387 -66.80 19.09 -53.02
C GLN A 387 -66.76 19.79 -51.65
N ALA A 388 -67.88 19.75 -50.90
CA ALA A 388 -67.92 20.26 -49.53
C ALA A 388 -67.01 19.44 -48.59
N ALA A 389 -67.06 18.11 -48.67
CA ALA A 389 -66.19 17.21 -47.91
C ALA A 389 -64.70 17.42 -48.26
N LEU A 390 -64.37 17.59 -49.54
CA LEU A 390 -63.02 17.86 -50.01
C LEU A 390 -62.49 19.20 -49.47
N LYS A 391 -63.30 20.27 -49.49
CA LYS A 391 -62.94 21.56 -48.89
C LYS A 391 -62.78 21.47 -47.37
N ARG A 392 -63.62 20.67 -46.70
CA ARG A 392 -63.54 20.44 -45.25
C ARG A 392 -62.27 19.69 -44.87
N GLU A 393 -61.94 18.62 -45.59
CA GLU A 393 -60.67 17.89 -45.42
C GLU A 393 -59.47 18.82 -45.63
N GLY A 394 -59.47 19.63 -46.70
CA GLY A 394 -58.39 20.58 -46.98
C GLY A 394 -58.15 21.56 -45.84
N LYS A 395 -59.21 22.16 -45.28
CA LYS A 395 -59.11 23.08 -44.13
C LYS A 395 -58.62 22.38 -42.86
N LEU A 396 -59.10 21.17 -42.58
CA LEU A 396 -58.65 20.40 -41.43
C LEU A 396 -57.20 19.94 -41.57
N ARG A 397 -56.77 19.59 -42.79
CA ARG A 397 -55.39 19.22 -43.09
C ARG A 397 -54.45 20.41 -42.89
N GLU A 398 -54.84 21.59 -43.35
CA GLU A 398 -54.08 22.83 -43.11
C GLU A 398 -53.95 23.13 -41.61
N ALA A 399 -55.07 23.10 -40.88
CA ALA A 399 -55.07 23.29 -39.42
C ALA A 399 -54.22 22.24 -38.70
N TYR A 400 -54.25 20.98 -39.15
CA TYR A 400 -53.42 19.91 -38.59
C TYR A 400 -51.93 20.20 -38.76
N TYR A 401 -51.48 20.60 -39.95
CA TYR A 401 -50.06 20.87 -40.17
C TYR A 401 -49.57 22.13 -39.44
N GLN A 402 -50.44 23.15 -39.28
CA GLN A 402 -50.14 24.31 -38.46
C GLN A 402 -49.99 23.95 -36.97
N GLU A 403 -50.96 23.22 -36.41
CA GLU A 403 -50.91 22.81 -35.00
C GLU A 403 -49.77 21.80 -34.75
N LYS A 404 -49.47 20.92 -35.72
CA LYS A 404 -48.34 19.99 -35.64
C LYS A 404 -47.01 20.73 -35.55
N GLY A 405 -46.84 21.82 -36.30
CA GLY A 405 -45.66 22.66 -36.23
C GLY A 405 -45.48 23.27 -34.84
N ALA A 406 -46.54 23.91 -34.32
CA ALA A 406 -46.54 24.51 -32.98
C ALA A 406 -46.32 23.48 -31.87
N ALA A 407 -46.95 22.31 -31.97
CA ALA A 407 -46.77 21.23 -31.00
C ALA A 407 -45.33 20.69 -31.00
N ASN A 408 -44.71 20.55 -32.17
CA ASN A 408 -43.31 20.13 -32.25
C ASN A 408 -42.35 21.16 -31.64
N GLU A 409 -42.54 22.45 -31.91
CA GLU A 409 -41.74 23.52 -31.29
C GLU A 409 -41.87 23.48 -29.76
N GLN A 410 -43.09 23.32 -29.27
CA GLN A 410 -43.33 23.23 -27.83
C GLN A 410 -42.68 21.98 -27.20
N ILE A 411 -42.70 20.83 -27.89
CA ILE A 411 -42.02 19.62 -27.43
C ILE A 411 -40.50 19.84 -27.36
N LEU A 412 -39.90 20.48 -28.37
CA LEU A 412 -38.47 20.80 -28.37
C LEU A 412 -38.12 21.74 -27.21
N ASP A 413 -38.93 22.78 -26.99
CA ASP A 413 -38.74 23.71 -25.86
C ASP A 413 -38.84 23.00 -24.50
N GLN A 414 -39.75 22.03 -24.35
CA GLN A 414 -39.86 21.21 -23.13
C GLN A 414 -38.65 20.30 -22.91
N ILE A 415 -38.10 19.71 -23.99
CA ILE A 415 -36.90 18.88 -23.91
C ILE A 415 -35.69 19.73 -23.47
N ASP A 416 -35.51 20.90 -24.08
CA ASP A 416 -34.41 21.80 -23.75
C ASP A 416 -34.53 22.36 -22.32
N LEU A 417 -35.74 22.73 -21.89
CA LEU A 417 -35.99 23.09 -20.49
C LEU A 417 -35.74 21.93 -19.53
N GLY A 418 -36.18 20.72 -19.89
CA GLY A 418 -35.95 19.51 -19.10
C GLY A 418 -34.45 19.24 -18.91
N ARG A 419 -33.65 19.39 -19.97
CA ARG A 419 -32.18 19.30 -19.90
C ARG A 419 -31.59 20.36 -18.97
N LEU A 420 -31.98 21.63 -19.13
CA LEU A 420 -31.49 22.72 -18.27
C LEU A 420 -31.86 22.50 -16.79
N ASN A 421 -33.08 22.05 -16.53
CA ASN A 421 -33.55 21.73 -15.17
C ASN A 421 -32.76 20.56 -14.58
N GLN A 422 -32.58 19.47 -15.32
CA GLN A 422 -31.81 18.32 -14.87
C GLN A 422 -30.36 18.69 -14.57
N GLU A 423 -29.72 19.47 -15.44
CA GLU A 423 -28.35 19.95 -15.22
C GLU A 423 -28.23 20.82 -13.97
N LEU A 424 -29.18 21.73 -13.76
CA LEU A 424 -29.21 22.62 -12.61
C LEU A 424 -29.49 21.87 -11.30
N GLU A 425 -30.39 20.88 -11.33
CA GLU A 425 -30.64 19.98 -10.19
C GLU A 425 -29.40 19.13 -9.88
N THR A 426 -28.71 18.62 -10.89
CA THR A 426 -27.46 17.86 -10.72
C THR A 426 -26.38 18.73 -10.07
N ASP A 427 -26.17 19.96 -10.57
CA ASP A 427 -25.19 20.89 -10.01
C ASP A 427 -25.58 21.29 -8.56
N LYS A 428 -26.88 21.48 -8.25
CA LYS A 428 -27.37 21.73 -6.88
C LYS A 428 -27.14 20.55 -5.94
N GLN A 429 -27.40 19.32 -6.37
CA GLN A 429 -27.15 18.11 -5.60
C GLN A 429 -25.65 17.92 -5.33
N TYR A 430 -24.81 18.18 -6.34
CA TYR A 430 -23.37 18.13 -6.20
C TYR A 430 -22.85 19.20 -5.24
N TYR A 431 -23.34 20.44 -5.33
CA TYR A 431 -23.08 21.50 -4.37
C TYR A 431 -23.42 21.08 -2.95
N ASN A 432 -24.63 20.54 -2.71
CA ASN A 432 -25.06 20.11 -1.38
C ASN A 432 -24.16 19.00 -0.83
N THR A 433 -23.75 18.05 -1.67
CA THR A 433 -22.83 16.97 -1.30
C THR A 433 -21.45 17.51 -0.92
N MET A 434 -20.89 18.41 -1.73
CA MET A 434 -19.58 19.01 -1.46
C MET A 434 -19.61 19.89 -0.21
N PHE A 435 -20.69 20.66 -0.02
CA PHE A 435 -20.90 21.47 1.17
C PHE A 435 -21.03 20.62 2.43
N GLN A 436 -21.78 19.51 2.37
CA GLN A 436 -21.85 18.55 3.47
C GLN A 436 -20.47 17.96 3.76
N ARG A 437 -19.72 17.55 2.73
CA ARG A 437 -18.36 17.00 2.88
C ARG A 437 -17.38 18.02 3.49
N GLN A 438 -17.48 19.28 3.08
CA GLN A 438 -16.68 20.36 3.65
C GLN A 438 -16.97 20.52 5.15
N LYS A 439 -18.25 20.53 5.55
CA LYS A 439 -18.66 20.59 6.96
C LYS A 439 -18.15 19.39 7.76
N GLU A 440 -18.24 18.18 7.21
CA GLU A 440 -17.69 16.98 7.84
C GLU A 440 -16.17 17.09 8.06
N LEU A 441 -15.41 17.56 7.07
CA LEU A 441 -13.97 17.78 7.21
C LEU A 441 -13.65 18.86 8.23
N GLN A 442 -14.42 19.95 8.29
CA GLN A 442 -14.25 20.99 9.31
C GLN A 442 -14.47 20.42 10.70
N ILE A 443 -15.56 19.67 10.93
CA ILE A 443 -15.84 19.02 12.23
C ILE A 443 -14.72 18.03 12.60
N THR A 444 -14.29 17.20 11.65
CA THR A 444 -13.22 16.19 11.87
C THR A 444 -11.87 16.86 12.16
N SER A 445 -11.60 18.05 11.61
CA SER A 445 -10.36 18.79 11.88
C SER A 445 -10.32 19.31 13.33
N TYR A 446 -11.49 19.56 13.93
CA TYR A 446 -11.62 19.93 15.34
C TYR A 446 -11.63 18.71 16.27
N ASP A 447 -12.15 17.57 15.82
CA ASP A 447 -12.15 16.34 16.61
C ASP A 447 -10.71 15.82 16.79
N GLN A 448 -10.26 15.74 18.04
CA GLN A 448 -8.90 15.33 18.40
C GLN A 448 -8.73 13.81 18.37
N SER A 449 -9.48 13.09 17.54
CA SER A 449 -9.41 11.63 17.47
C SER A 449 -7.99 11.23 17.05
N ASN A 450 -7.18 10.89 18.04
CA ASN A 450 -5.77 10.69 17.86
C ASN A 450 -5.54 9.20 17.56
N ASN A 451 -5.14 8.92 16.32
CA ASN A 451 -4.84 7.56 15.88
C ASN A 451 -3.57 7.01 16.52
N VAL A 452 -2.76 7.84 17.18
CA VAL A 452 -1.53 7.44 17.87
C VAL A 452 -1.60 7.80 19.36
N SER A 453 -1.54 6.83 20.26
CA SER A 453 -1.55 7.08 21.70
C SER A 453 -0.39 6.40 22.41
N ILE A 454 0.02 6.94 23.57
CA ILE A 454 1.03 6.32 24.42
C ILE A 454 0.35 5.21 25.22
N ALA A 455 0.74 3.96 24.98
CA ALA A 455 0.26 2.81 25.74
C ALA A 455 0.99 2.68 27.08
N THR A 456 2.32 2.76 27.04
CA THR A 456 3.18 2.68 28.23
C THR A 456 4.32 3.68 28.12
N PRO A 457 4.46 4.66 29.04
CA PRO A 457 5.58 5.59 29.04
C PRO A 457 6.88 4.91 29.50
N ALA A 458 8.02 5.40 29.00
CA ALA A 458 9.34 4.95 29.43
C ALA A 458 9.62 5.26 30.89
N ARG A 459 10.10 4.23 31.60
CA ARG A 459 10.61 4.31 32.97
C ARG A 459 12.13 4.39 32.97
N VAL A 460 12.69 5.00 34.01
CA VAL A 460 14.15 5.04 34.20
C VAL A 460 14.68 3.61 34.41
N PRO A 461 15.60 3.13 33.56
CA PRO A 461 16.14 1.77 33.66
C PRO A 461 17.01 1.60 34.90
N ARG A 462 16.85 0.45 35.58
CA ARG A 462 17.54 0.15 36.84
C ARG A 462 18.94 -0.44 36.67
N GLY A 463 19.25 -0.99 35.48
CA GLY A 463 20.54 -1.63 35.20
C GLY A 463 20.96 -1.43 33.75
N PRO A 464 22.26 -1.51 33.46
CA PRO A 464 22.77 -1.35 32.10
C PRO A 464 22.46 -2.58 31.24
N VAL A 465 22.10 -2.34 29.98
CA VAL A 465 21.88 -3.39 28.97
C VAL A 465 23.19 -3.83 28.32
N GLY A 466 24.22 -2.97 28.36
CA GLY A 466 25.54 -3.30 27.86
C GLY A 466 26.65 -2.39 28.41
N PRO A 467 27.92 -2.78 28.18
CA PRO A 467 28.33 -4.02 27.53
C PRO A 467 28.31 -5.20 28.53
N LYS A 468 27.96 -6.42 28.09
CA LYS A 468 27.78 -7.59 28.99
C LYS A 468 29.11 -8.07 29.59
N ARG A 469 29.58 -7.38 30.64
CA ARG A 469 30.94 -7.49 31.21
C ARG A 469 31.38 -8.92 31.48
N MET A 470 30.58 -9.66 32.26
CA MET A 470 30.91 -11.03 32.64
C MET A 470 30.96 -11.98 31.44
N ARG A 471 30.01 -11.86 30.50
CA ARG A 471 29.96 -12.71 29.30
C ARG A 471 31.22 -12.53 28.45
N ASN A 472 31.64 -11.29 28.22
CA ASN A 472 32.80 -11.02 27.37
C ASN A 472 34.12 -11.44 28.05
N ILE A 473 34.23 -11.30 29.37
CA ILE A 473 35.40 -11.76 30.14
C ILE A 473 35.51 -13.29 30.10
N VAL A 474 34.39 -14.01 30.32
CA VAL A 474 34.37 -15.48 30.21
C VAL A 474 34.72 -15.94 28.81
N LEU A 475 34.20 -15.28 27.77
CA LEU A 475 34.53 -15.61 26.39
C LEU A 475 36.02 -15.39 26.10
N ALA A 476 36.61 -14.28 26.57
CA ALA A 476 38.03 -14.01 26.44
C ALA A 476 38.90 -15.04 27.19
N LEU A 477 38.45 -15.49 28.36
CA LEU A 477 39.12 -16.55 29.11
C LEU A 477 39.12 -17.88 28.33
N LEU A 478 37.99 -18.27 27.75
CA LEU A 478 37.90 -19.49 26.94
C LEU A 478 38.74 -19.40 25.66
N LEU A 479 38.68 -18.27 24.96
CA LEU A 479 39.46 -18.05 23.74
C LEU A 479 40.97 -18.02 24.03
N SER A 480 41.40 -17.36 25.10
CA SER A 480 42.82 -17.32 25.47
C SER A 480 43.35 -18.67 25.96
N LEU A 481 42.51 -19.48 26.63
CA LEU A 481 42.84 -20.85 26.98
C LEU A 481 43.06 -21.71 25.73
N GLY A 482 42.13 -21.66 24.77
CA GLY A 482 42.24 -22.38 23.50
C GLY A 482 43.46 -21.95 22.68
N ALA A 483 43.70 -20.64 22.57
CA ALA A 483 44.88 -20.09 21.90
C ALA A 483 46.19 -20.49 22.62
N GLY A 484 46.19 -20.54 23.96
CA GLY A 484 47.34 -20.97 24.75
C GLY A 484 47.68 -22.43 24.53
N ILE A 485 46.66 -23.29 24.48
CA ILE A 485 46.84 -24.71 24.11
C ILE A 485 47.39 -24.81 22.69
N GLY A 486 46.79 -24.14 21.71
CA GLY A 486 47.26 -24.14 20.32
C GLY A 486 48.69 -23.65 20.16
N LEU A 487 49.08 -22.59 20.88
CA LEU A 487 50.45 -22.07 20.89
C LEU A 487 51.43 -23.06 21.56
N ALA A 488 51.00 -23.75 22.62
CA ALA A 488 51.80 -24.78 23.25
C ALA A 488 52.09 -25.95 22.29
N PHE A 489 51.10 -26.34 21.49
CA PHE A 489 51.24 -27.33 20.42
C PHE A 489 52.15 -26.84 19.29
N LEU A 490 51.95 -25.61 18.80
CA LEU A 490 52.77 -25.03 17.73
C LEU A 490 54.24 -24.93 18.14
N LEU A 491 54.52 -24.49 19.36
CA LEU A 491 55.88 -24.39 19.87
C LEU A 491 56.53 -25.76 20.13
N ASP A 492 55.74 -26.82 20.24
CA ASP A 492 56.28 -28.19 20.34
C ASP A 492 56.50 -28.81 18.97
N TYR A 493 55.61 -28.53 18.01
CA TYR A 493 55.78 -28.91 16.62
C TYR A 493 57.00 -28.25 15.97
N LEU A 494 57.32 -27.01 16.33
CA LEU A 494 58.52 -26.29 15.87
C LEU A 494 59.79 -26.63 16.68
N ASP A 495 59.70 -27.48 17.70
CA ASP A 495 60.81 -27.86 18.56
C ASP A 495 61.37 -29.21 18.12
N ASP A 496 62.24 -29.18 17.10
CA ASP A 496 62.92 -30.34 16.48
C ASP A 496 64.00 -30.99 17.37
N THR A 497 63.94 -30.80 18.69
CA THR A 497 64.91 -31.38 19.62
C THR A 497 64.55 -32.83 19.98
N LEU A 498 65.50 -33.77 19.78
CA LEU A 498 65.38 -35.17 20.23
C LEU A 498 65.41 -35.23 21.76
N LYS A 499 64.34 -35.73 22.39
CA LYS A 499 64.15 -35.67 23.85
C LYS A 499 64.15 -37.04 24.52
N SER A 500 63.85 -38.11 23.78
CA SER A 500 63.90 -39.49 24.26
C SER A 500 64.88 -40.36 23.47
N ILE A 501 65.32 -41.44 24.09
CA ILE A 501 66.16 -42.48 23.46
C ILE A 501 65.41 -43.10 22.27
N GLU A 502 64.09 -43.29 22.42
CA GLU A 502 63.19 -43.79 21.37
C GLU A 502 63.05 -42.82 20.19
N ASP A 503 63.27 -41.52 20.37
CA ASP A 503 63.20 -40.55 19.26
C ASP A 503 64.40 -40.72 18.31
N VAL A 504 65.58 -41.07 18.85
CA VAL A 504 66.80 -41.27 18.06
C VAL A 504 66.68 -42.52 17.16
N ASP A 505 66.17 -43.61 17.72
CA ASP A 505 65.93 -44.85 16.97
C ASP A 505 64.83 -44.67 15.90
N ARG A 506 63.79 -43.90 16.22
CA ARG A 506 62.63 -43.69 15.32
C ARG A 506 62.92 -42.74 14.17
N TYR A 507 63.64 -41.63 14.39
CA TYR A 507 63.87 -40.60 13.36
C TYR A 507 65.18 -40.78 12.60
N ILE A 508 66.21 -41.35 13.23
CA ILE A 508 67.56 -41.48 12.64
C ILE A 508 67.86 -42.95 12.27
N HIS A 509 67.03 -43.90 12.70
CA HIS A 509 67.19 -45.35 12.44
C HIS A 509 68.58 -45.89 12.83
N LEU A 510 69.20 -45.25 13.83
CA LEU A 510 70.50 -45.63 14.37
C LEU A 510 70.33 -46.11 15.81
N PRO A 511 70.91 -47.27 16.17
CA PRO A 511 70.84 -47.76 17.55
C PRO A 511 71.63 -46.84 18.48
N THR A 512 71.00 -46.41 19.57
CA THR A 512 71.65 -45.58 20.59
C THR A 512 72.66 -46.39 21.40
N LEU A 513 73.95 -46.08 21.26
CA LEU A 513 75.05 -46.84 21.89
C LEU A 513 75.25 -46.54 23.39
N ALA A 514 74.99 -45.31 23.82
CA ALA A 514 74.96 -44.90 25.23
C ALA A 514 74.34 -43.50 25.41
N LEU A 515 73.82 -43.21 26.61
CA LEU A 515 73.28 -41.91 27.00
C LEU A 515 74.25 -41.22 27.97
N ILE A 516 74.88 -40.14 27.56
CA ILE A 516 75.81 -39.38 28.42
C ILE A 516 75.04 -38.24 29.11
N PRO A 517 74.93 -38.23 30.45
CA PRO A 517 74.34 -37.11 31.16
C PRO A 517 75.26 -35.89 31.09
N ALA A 518 74.72 -34.74 30.67
CA ALA A 518 75.44 -33.48 30.75
C ALA A 518 75.64 -33.06 32.23
N PRO A 519 76.77 -32.44 32.60
CA PRO A 519 77.00 -31.98 33.95
C PRO A 519 75.94 -30.94 34.35
N ARG A 520 75.27 -31.19 35.48
CA ARG A 520 74.19 -30.34 36.00
C ARG A 520 74.80 -29.06 36.57
N SER A 521 74.97 -28.03 35.76
CA SER A 521 75.29 -26.69 36.27
C SER A 521 74.02 -26.08 36.89
N GLU A 522 73.93 -26.04 38.22
CA GLU A 522 72.90 -25.28 38.92
C GLU A 522 73.15 -23.78 38.73
N ARG A 523 72.67 -23.22 37.62
CA ARG A 523 72.40 -21.77 37.54
C ARG A 523 71.11 -21.47 38.30
N LEU A 524 71.21 -21.45 39.62
CA LEU A 524 70.25 -20.78 40.50
C LEU A 524 70.20 -19.30 40.10
N LEU A 525 69.03 -18.87 39.62
CA LEU A 525 68.72 -17.50 39.28
C LEU A 525 68.64 -16.64 40.56
N THR A 526 69.79 -16.19 41.06
CA THR A 526 69.89 -14.97 41.86
C THR A 526 70.91 -14.05 41.21
N LYS A 527 70.41 -12.93 40.69
CA LYS A 527 71.19 -11.90 40.01
C LYS A 527 71.51 -10.82 41.03
N VAL A 528 72.74 -10.80 41.57
CA VAL A 528 73.33 -9.58 42.17
C VAL A 528 74.80 -9.46 41.76
N LYS A 529 75.12 -8.22 41.33
CA LYS A 529 76.35 -7.65 40.77
C LYS A 529 77.70 -8.15 41.30
N GLY A 530 78.62 -8.32 40.35
CA GLY A 530 79.97 -7.74 40.41
C GLY A 530 81.12 -8.74 40.53
N GLY A 531 82.08 -8.65 39.60
CA GLY A 531 83.41 -9.26 39.75
C GLY A 531 83.80 -10.18 38.61
N ALA A 532 84.84 -9.78 37.89
CA ALA A 532 85.41 -10.46 36.73
C ALA A 532 86.12 -11.77 37.11
N ALA A 533 86.03 -12.78 36.24
CA ALA A 533 87.19 -13.50 35.70
C ALA A 533 86.71 -14.53 34.67
N ASN A 534 87.26 -14.42 33.46
CA ASN A 534 87.33 -15.53 32.51
C ASN A 534 88.21 -16.62 33.13
N GLU A 535 87.67 -17.81 33.33
CA GLU A 535 88.47 -19.04 33.33
C GLU A 535 87.88 -20.01 32.29
N PRO A 536 88.72 -20.67 31.49
CA PRO A 536 88.27 -21.61 30.48
C PRO A 536 87.65 -22.83 31.18
N SER A 537 86.49 -23.23 30.68
CA SER A 537 85.79 -24.46 31.03
C SER A 537 86.76 -25.63 31.23
N GLU A 538 86.92 -26.07 32.48
CA GLU A 538 87.54 -27.35 32.80
C GLU A 538 86.81 -28.43 32.00
N THR A 539 87.60 -29.14 31.20
CA THR A 539 87.14 -30.16 30.27
C THR A 539 86.41 -31.26 31.03
N THR A 540 85.35 -31.82 30.44
CA THR A 540 84.61 -33.01 30.93
C THR A 540 85.52 -34.18 31.34
N ALA A 541 86.76 -34.19 30.84
CA ALA A 541 87.82 -35.12 31.21
C ALA A 541 88.26 -35.01 32.69
N LEU A 542 88.27 -33.81 33.29
CA LEU A 542 88.71 -33.61 34.68
C LEU A 542 87.67 -34.12 35.69
N ALA A 543 86.38 -33.90 35.40
CA ALA A 543 85.28 -34.38 36.24
C ALA A 543 85.17 -35.92 36.33
N LEU A 544 85.67 -36.65 35.32
CA LEU A 544 85.73 -38.12 35.35
C LEU A 544 86.85 -38.67 36.25
N VAL A 545 87.88 -37.86 36.53
CA VAL A 545 89.03 -38.26 37.36
C VAL A 545 88.72 -38.04 38.84
N ASP A 546 88.01 -36.97 39.18
CA ASP A 546 87.69 -36.62 40.56
C ASP A 546 86.50 -37.41 41.14
N ASP A 547 85.51 -37.80 40.33
CA ASP A 547 84.36 -38.59 40.79
C ASP A 547 84.15 -39.86 39.95
N VAL A 548 84.89 -40.90 40.34
CA VAL A 548 84.97 -42.22 39.68
C VAL A 548 83.64 -43.00 39.71
N ARG A 549 82.69 -42.61 40.58
CA ARG A 549 81.35 -43.22 40.71
C ARG A 549 80.22 -42.32 40.18
N SER A 550 80.56 -41.24 39.48
CA SER A 550 79.54 -40.36 38.92
C SER A 550 78.73 -41.06 37.80
N PRO A 551 77.44 -40.75 37.64
CA PRO A 551 76.61 -41.28 36.55
C PRO A 551 77.18 -41.00 35.15
N ALA A 552 77.91 -39.89 34.98
CA ALA A 552 78.59 -39.57 33.74
C ALA A 552 79.76 -40.52 33.46
N ALA A 553 80.58 -40.82 34.47
CA ALA A 553 81.68 -41.78 34.34
C ALA A 553 81.19 -43.19 34.01
N GLU A 554 80.08 -43.64 34.61
CA GLU A 554 79.45 -44.92 34.26
C GLU A 554 78.88 -44.92 32.84
N ALA A 555 78.24 -43.83 32.39
CA ALA A 555 77.75 -43.71 31.02
C ALA A 555 78.88 -43.82 29.97
N TYR A 556 80.02 -43.17 30.19
CA TYR A 556 81.19 -43.30 29.31
C TYR A 556 81.83 -44.69 29.36
N ARG A 557 81.80 -45.37 30.51
CA ARG A 557 82.23 -46.78 30.61
C ARG A 557 81.29 -47.70 29.83
N HIS A 558 79.98 -47.47 29.93
CA HIS A 558 78.98 -48.19 29.13
C HIS A 558 79.18 -47.97 27.63
N LEU A 559 79.43 -46.72 27.20
CA LEU A 559 79.79 -46.41 25.81
C LEU A 559 81.07 -47.12 25.37
N ARG A 560 82.10 -47.16 26.22
CA ARG A 560 83.34 -47.89 25.93
C ARG A 560 83.07 -49.39 25.79
N THR A 561 82.23 -49.98 26.64
CA THR A 561 81.90 -51.41 26.53
C THR A 561 81.06 -51.71 25.29
N SER A 562 80.11 -50.84 24.91
CA SER A 562 79.29 -51.04 23.72
C SER A 562 80.02 -50.78 22.40
N LEU A 563 81.15 -50.06 22.42
CA LEU A 563 82.06 -49.91 21.27
C LEU A 563 83.09 -51.04 21.13
N LEU A 564 83.38 -51.79 22.21
CA LEU A 564 84.34 -52.88 22.20
C LEU A 564 83.70 -54.26 21.91
N LEU A 565 82.38 -54.34 22.05
CA LEU A 565 81.53 -55.42 21.55
C LEU A 565 81.17 -55.16 20.09
#